data_AF-A0A967SXN6-F1
#
_entry.id   AF-A0A967SXN6-F1
#
_cell.length_a   1.000
_cell.length_b   1.000
_cell.length_c   1.000
_cell.angle_alpha   90.00
_cell.angle_beta   90.00
_cell.angle_gamma   90.00
#
_symmetry.space_group_name_H-M   'P 1'
#
loop_
_entity.id
_entity.type
_entity.pdbx_description
1 polymer ?
#
loop_
_entity_poly.entity_id
_entity_poly.type
_entity_poly.pdbx_seq_one_letter_code
_entity_poly.pdbx_strand_id
1 'polypeptide(L)'
;TNNQKKVMNKLQFGGGCINDTVAHLGNIDLPFGGIGNSGFGGYHGKTSFETFTHPKSIMKKSNWMDISLRYPPYKGTLKWFKKLSKFL
;
A
#
# COMPACT_ATOMS: atom_id res chain seq x y z
N THR A 1 -14.05 23.41 -9.64
CA THR A 1 -13.55 24.82 -9.62
C THR A 1 -12.10 24.88 -9.18
N ASN A 2 -11.36 25.95 -9.53
CA ASN A 2 -9.96 26.12 -9.12
C ASN A 2 -9.77 26.04 -7.59
N ASN A 3 -10.73 26.58 -6.83
CA ASN A 3 -10.72 26.52 -5.36
C ASN A 3 -10.84 25.10 -4.79
N GLN A 4 -11.72 24.26 -5.35
CA GLN A 4 -11.85 22.86 -4.92
C GLN A 4 -10.52 22.11 -5.08
N LYS A 5 -9.89 22.23 -6.26
CA LYS A 5 -8.56 21.61 -6.51
C LYS A 5 -7.51 22.11 -5.53
N LYS A 6 -7.51 23.41 -5.22
CA LYS A 6 -6.57 24.00 -4.24
C LYS A 6 -6.75 23.40 -2.85
N VAL A 7 -7.99 23.21 -2.38
CA VAL A 7 -8.27 22.63 -1.06
C VAL A 7 -7.85 21.15 -1.02
N MET A 8 -8.26 20.36 -2.02
CA MET A 8 -7.93 18.92 -2.09
C MET A 8 -6.43 18.65 -2.15
N ASN A 9 -5.66 19.54 -2.79
CA ASN A 9 -4.21 19.35 -2.95
C ASN A 9 -3.36 19.94 -1.82
N LYS A 10 -3.88 20.91 -1.05
CA LYS A 10 -3.10 21.62 -0.03
C LYS A 10 -3.39 21.18 1.39
N LEU A 11 -4.56 20.59 1.65
CA LEU A 11 -4.94 20.17 3.00
C LEU A 11 -4.86 18.66 3.13
N GLN A 12 -4.40 18.21 4.29
CA GLN A 12 -4.41 16.81 4.68
C GLN A 12 -5.62 16.58 5.60
N PHE A 13 -6.47 15.61 5.26
CA PHE A 13 -7.68 15.27 5.99
C PHE A 13 -8.02 13.79 5.76
N GLY A 14 -8.84 13.20 6.65
CA GLY A 14 -9.19 11.77 6.58
C GLY A 14 -10.19 11.45 5.46
N GLY A 15 -11.29 12.20 5.39
CA GLY A 15 -12.34 12.03 4.39
C GLY A 15 -13.21 13.28 4.28
N GLY A 16 -14.00 13.36 3.22
CA GLY A 16 -14.88 14.50 3.00
C GLY A 16 -15.68 14.41 1.71
N CYS A 17 -16.47 15.44 1.45
CA CYS A 17 -17.30 15.56 0.27
C CYS A 17 -17.07 16.92 -0.40
N ILE A 18 -17.22 16.98 -1.71
CA ILE A 18 -17.30 18.24 -2.45
C ILE A 18 -18.78 18.52 -2.71
N ASN A 19 -19.24 19.71 -2.32
CA ASN A 19 -20.64 20.16 -2.43
C ASN A 19 -21.66 19.31 -1.63
N ASP A 20 -21.19 18.56 -0.63
CA ASP A 20 -22.04 17.80 0.29
C ASP A 20 -21.32 17.69 1.65
N THR A 21 -21.98 17.14 2.65
CA THR A 21 -21.43 16.84 3.97
C THR A 21 -21.90 15.46 4.40
N VAL A 22 -21.08 14.71 5.13
CA VAL A 22 -21.43 13.41 5.75
C VAL A 22 -21.73 12.26 4.77
N ALA A 23 -22.24 12.52 3.57
CA ALA A 23 -22.71 11.50 2.63
C ALA A 23 -21.66 10.43 2.26
N HIS A 24 -20.37 10.78 2.25
CA HIS A 24 -19.28 9.81 2.01
C HIS A 24 -19.25 8.66 3.03
N LEU A 25 -19.82 8.83 4.22
CA LEU A 25 -19.94 7.77 5.24
C LEU A 25 -20.95 6.70 4.86
N GLY A 26 -21.92 7.01 4.00
CA GLY A 26 -22.95 6.05 3.58
C GLY A 26 -22.46 5.06 2.53
N ASN A 27 -21.32 5.33 1.90
CA ASN A 27 -20.76 4.43 0.88
C ASN A 27 -19.79 3.43 1.52
N ILE A 28 -20.16 2.15 1.50
CA ILE A 28 -19.39 1.05 2.09
C ILE A 28 -18.05 0.78 1.41
N ASP A 29 -17.88 1.25 0.16
CA ASP A 29 -16.64 1.11 -0.60
C ASP A 29 -15.63 2.23 -0.30
N LEU A 30 -16.06 3.30 0.37
CA LEU A 30 -15.17 4.36 0.82
C LEU A 30 -14.67 4.08 2.24
N PRO A 31 -13.34 4.01 2.45
CA PRO A 31 -12.80 3.84 3.78
C PRO A 31 -13.08 5.09 4.63
N PHE A 32 -13.60 4.88 5.84
CA PHE A 32 -13.79 5.93 6.83
C PHE A 32 -12.67 5.85 7.87
N GLY A 33 -11.93 6.94 8.02
CA GLY A 33 -10.76 7.01 8.88
C GLY A 33 -10.23 8.42 9.06
N GLY A 34 -9.37 8.58 10.06
CA GLY A 34 -8.70 9.84 10.39
C GLY A 34 -7.24 9.88 9.92
N ILE A 35 -6.64 11.07 10.02
CA ILE A 35 -5.20 11.27 9.87
C ILE A 35 -4.67 12.26 10.90
N GLY A 36 -3.54 11.94 11.53
CA GLY A 36 -2.93 12.76 12.59
C GLY A 36 -3.79 12.81 13.85
N ASN A 37 -4.09 14.01 14.35
CA ASN A 37 -4.88 14.19 15.58
C ASN A 37 -6.33 13.69 15.46
N SER A 38 -6.83 13.49 14.23
CA SER A 38 -8.18 12.97 13.97
C SER A 38 -8.26 11.43 14.00
N GLY A 39 -7.12 10.73 14.09
CA GLY A 39 -7.05 9.27 14.15
C GLY A 39 -6.07 8.67 13.15
N PHE A 40 -5.98 7.33 13.15
CA PHE A 40 -5.15 6.56 12.23
C PHE A 40 -5.89 5.30 11.76
N GLY A 41 -5.56 4.85 10.55
CA GLY A 41 -6.26 3.74 9.91
C GLY A 41 -7.64 4.15 9.39
N GLY A 42 -8.37 3.17 8.85
CA GLY A 42 -9.72 3.36 8.38
C GLY A 42 -10.43 2.02 8.27
N TYR A 43 -11.74 2.03 8.36
CA TYR A 43 -12.59 0.86 8.23
C TYR A 43 -13.72 1.16 7.24
N HIS A 44 -14.74 0.33 7.21
CA HIS A 44 -15.87 0.26 6.27
C HIS A 44 -15.65 -0.80 5.18
N GLY A 45 -16.70 -1.57 4.88
CA GLY A 45 -16.69 -2.64 3.88
C GLY A 45 -15.48 -3.57 3.96
N LYS A 46 -14.77 -3.69 2.83
CA LYS A 46 -13.54 -4.48 2.70
C LYS A 46 -12.42 -3.99 3.61
N THR A 47 -12.31 -2.67 3.82
CA THR A 47 -11.27 -2.08 4.66
C THR A 47 -11.47 -2.44 6.14
N SER A 48 -12.71 -2.66 6.61
CA SER A 48 -12.95 -3.25 7.93
C SER A 48 -12.32 -4.63 8.05
N PHE A 49 -12.56 -5.50 7.06
CA PHE A 49 -12.01 -6.86 7.08
C PHE A 49 -10.47 -6.83 7.08
N GLU A 50 -9.87 -6.00 6.22
CA GLU A 50 -8.41 -5.82 6.16
C GLU A 50 -7.85 -5.27 7.49
N THR A 51 -8.55 -4.34 8.14
CA THR A 51 -8.14 -3.76 9.43
C THR A 51 -8.05 -4.79 10.54
N PHE A 52 -8.98 -5.75 10.58
CA PHE A 52 -9.03 -6.79 11.61
C PHE A 52 -8.40 -8.11 11.16
N THR A 53 -7.76 -8.15 9.99
CA THR A 53 -7.11 -9.34 9.44
C THR A 53 -5.61 -9.14 9.36
N HIS A 54 -4.86 -10.12 9.84
CA HIS A 54 -3.40 -10.16 9.66
C HIS A 54 -3.05 -10.82 8.30
N PRO A 55 -2.54 -10.08 7.30
CA PRO A 55 -2.12 -10.68 6.03
C PRO A 55 -0.87 -11.53 6.23
N LYS A 56 -1.00 -12.85 6.07
CA LYS A 56 0.09 -13.81 6.22
C LYS A 56 0.70 -14.15 4.86
N SER A 57 1.92 -13.68 4.60
CA SER A 57 2.67 -14.01 3.38
C SER A 57 3.23 -15.44 3.43
N ILE A 58 2.96 -16.24 2.40
CA ILE A 58 3.46 -17.62 2.26
C ILE A 58 4.03 -17.79 0.84
N MET A 59 5.27 -18.25 0.73
CA MET A 59 5.90 -18.58 -0.55
C MET A 59 6.02 -20.09 -0.72
N LYS A 60 5.49 -20.62 -1.82
CA LYS A 60 5.70 -22.01 -2.24
C LYS A 60 6.66 -22.04 -3.43
N LYS A 61 7.90 -22.46 -3.20
CA LYS A 61 8.90 -22.68 -4.25
C LYS A 61 8.82 -24.12 -4.76
N SER A 62 9.05 -24.33 -6.05
CA SER A 62 9.19 -25.66 -6.62
C SER A 62 10.65 -26.16 -6.57
N ASN A 63 10.85 -27.47 -6.43
CA ASN A 63 12.17 -28.05 -6.17
C ASN A 63 13.07 -28.20 -7.41
N TRP A 64 12.53 -28.05 -8.63
CA TRP A 64 13.22 -28.37 -9.88
C TRP A 64 13.99 -27.20 -10.49
N MET A 65 13.60 -25.95 -10.21
CA MET A 65 14.32 -24.75 -10.65
C MET A 65 14.90 -24.02 -9.44
N ASP A 66 16.17 -24.28 -9.17
CA ASP A 66 16.93 -23.53 -8.18
C ASP A 66 17.95 -22.62 -8.86
N ILE A 67 18.08 -21.39 -8.34
CA ILE A 67 19.02 -20.41 -8.85
C ILE A 67 20.35 -20.69 -8.17
N SER A 68 21.30 -21.28 -8.91
CA SER A 68 22.66 -21.60 -8.42
C SER A 68 23.38 -20.40 -7.82
N LEU A 69 23.06 -19.18 -8.26
CA LEU A 69 23.54 -17.91 -7.72
C LEU A 69 23.31 -17.72 -6.21
N ARG A 70 22.30 -18.39 -5.63
CA ARG A 70 21.98 -18.28 -4.21
C ARG A 70 23.04 -18.93 -3.30
N TYR A 71 23.80 -19.90 -3.81
CA TYR A 71 24.71 -20.72 -3.01
C TYR A 71 26.19 -20.33 -3.23
N PRO A 72 27.04 -20.40 -2.19
CA PRO A 72 28.48 -20.22 -2.34
C PRO A 72 29.14 -21.40 -3.07
N PRO A 73 30.34 -21.23 -3.66
CA PRO A 73 31.17 -20.01 -3.67
C PRO A 73 30.81 -19.04 -4.81
N TYR A 74 30.64 -17.75 -4.48
CA TYR A 74 30.17 -16.70 -5.39
C TYR A 74 31.22 -16.15 -6.37
N LYS A 75 31.98 -17.03 -7.05
CA LYS A 75 33.04 -16.59 -7.97
C LYS A 75 32.45 -16.02 -9.27
N GLY A 76 32.69 -14.74 -9.55
CA GLY A 76 32.36 -14.06 -10.81
C GLY A 76 30.91 -13.53 -10.94
N THR A 77 29.97 -14.07 -10.15
CA THR A 77 28.54 -13.74 -10.28
C THR A 77 28.10 -12.48 -9.52
N LEU A 78 28.88 -12.02 -8.53
CA LEU A 78 28.61 -10.79 -7.78
C LEU A 78 28.58 -9.54 -8.67
N LYS A 79 29.39 -9.49 -9.72
CA LYS A 79 29.46 -8.34 -10.63
C LYS A 79 28.16 -8.18 -11.42
N TRP A 80 27.57 -9.29 -11.85
CA TRP A 80 26.28 -9.30 -12.57
C TRP A 80 25.11 -8.99 -11.62
N PHE A 81 25.13 -9.55 -10.41
CA PHE A 81 24.13 -9.22 -9.37
C PHE A 81 24.12 -7.74 -9.02
N LYS A 82 25.29 -7.12 -8.78
CA LYS A 82 25.40 -5.68 -8.49
C LYS A 82 24.95 -4.80 -9.67
N LYS A 83 25.14 -5.26 -10.91
CA LYS A 83 24.65 -4.54 -12.10
C LYS A 83 23.12 -4.64 -12.21
N LEU A 84 22.56 -5.80 -11.92
CA LEU A 84 21.11 -6.05 -11.92
C LEU A 84 20.39 -5.28 -10.81
N SER A 85 20.93 -5.27 -9.59
CA SER A 85 20.34 -4.57 -8.43
C SER A 85 20.35 -3.04 -8.55
N LYS A 86 21.10 -2.49 -9.50
CA LYS A 86 21.13 -1.05 -9.79
C LYS A 86 20.13 -0.66 -10.89
N PHE A 87 19.56 -1.65 -11.57
CA PHE A 87 18.57 -1.48 -12.64
C PHE A 87 17.14 -1.75 -12.15
N LEU A 88 16.99 -2.65 -11.17
CA LEU A 88 15.80 -2.76 -10.31
C LEU A 88 15.75 -1.58 -9.33
#